data_AF-A0A0G0IPV6-F1
#
_entry.id   AF-A0A0G0IPV6-F1
#
_cell.length_a   1.000
_cell.length_b   1.000
_cell.length_c   1.000
_cell.angle_alpha   90.00
_cell.angle_beta   90.00
_cell.angle_gamma   90.00
#
_symmetry.space_group_name_H-M   'P 1'
#
loop_
_entity.id
_entity.type
_entity.pdbx_description
1 polymer ?
#
loop_
_entity_poly.entity_id
_entity_poly.type
_entity_poly.pdbx_seq_one_letter_code
_entity_poly.pdbx_strand_id
1 'polypeptide(L)'
;MAYSKEHARDILKEISNGPEKEYFEAIVNETLPQYYFNELQILLLYSDKLPRHILVDISHPDYPFMKCRGTAIIGIGLKLQGLIRDNIVEDQSVVDVVSKYRAHDWSFQKGSKGEYWTSRKEINLINRTLKTVTTHIKDKYGLEHDSDSIRKKFEDRLSEARKPWLVN
;
A
#
# COMPACT_ATOMS: atom_id res chain seq x y z
N MET A 1 4.82 -15.32 10.60
CA MET A 1 5.08 -15.19 12.04
C MET A 1 5.18 -13.70 12.34
N ALA A 2 4.37 -13.18 13.26
CA ALA A 2 4.44 -11.79 13.69
C ALA A 2 5.73 -11.57 14.52
N TYR A 3 6.34 -10.39 14.43
CA TYR A 3 7.50 -10.04 15.25
C TYR A 3 7.08 -9.77 16.71
N SER A 4 7.91 -10.18 17.67
CA SER A 4 7.72 -9.77 19.07
C SER A 4 8.18 -8.32 19.27
N LYS A 5 7.71 -7.69 20.36
CA LYS A 5 8.15 -6.34 20.75
C LYS A 5 9.65 -6.26 20.99
N GLU A 6 10.22 -7.27 21.65
CA GLU A 6 11.64 -7.35 21.95
C GLU A 6 12.47 -7.39 20.67
N HIS A 7 12.08 -8.25 19.72
CA HIS A 7 12.76 -8.36 18.44
C HIS A 7 12.62 -7.08 17.60
N ALA A 8 11.44 -6.45 17.61
CA ALA A 8 11.22 -5.18 16.93
C ALA A 8 12.09 -4.06 17.52
N ARG A 9 12.31 -4.02 18.85
CA ARG A 9 13.22 -3.05 19.49
C ARG A 9 14.67 -3.27 19.09
N ASP A 10 15.09 -4.52 18.93
CA ASP A 10 16.46 -4.82 18.50
C ASP A 10 16.69 -4.38 17.05
N ILE A 11 15.74 -4.66 16.15
CA ILE A 11 15.79 -4.15 14.77
C ILE A 11 15.84 -2.62 14.74
N LEU A 12 15.04 -1.93 15.58
CA LEU A 12 15.04 -0.46 15.65
C LEU A 12 16.39 0.16 16.05
N LYS A 13 17.28 -0.59 16.69
CA LYS A 13 18.65 -0.12 16.98
C LYS A 13 19.54 -0.16 15.75
N GLU A 14 19.23 -1.01 14.79
CA GLU A 14 20.04 -1.26 13.58
C GLU A 14 19.59 -0.40 12.39
N ILE A 15 18.31 -0.01 12.34
CA ILE A 15 17.76 0.83 11.27
C ILE A 15 17.73 2.31 11.67
N SER A 16 18.32 3.17 10.83
CA SER A 16 18.42 4.60 11.11
C SER A 16 17.13 5.35 10.74
N ASN A 17 16.60 5.15 9.53
CA ASN A 17 15.38 5.77 9.01
C ASN A 17 14.76 4.91 7.89
N GLY A 18 13.46 5.10 7.61
CA GLY A 18 12.77 4.51 6.45
C GLY A 18 11.38 3.95 6.77
N PRO A 19 10.61 3.50 5.76
CA PRO A 19 9.25 2.98 5.94
C PRO A 19 9.19 1.70 6.78
N GLU A 20 10.30 0.95 6.86
CA GLU A 20 10.44 -0.23 7.73
C GLU A 20 10.48 0.17 9.21
N LYS A 21 11.05 1.34 9.53
CA LYS A 21 11.12 1.87 10.89
C LYS A 21 9.73 2.13 11.46
N GLU A 22 8.86 2.78 10.69
CA GLU A 22 7.47 3.05 11.12
C GLU A 22 6.69 1.77 11.45
N TYR A 23 6.95 0.68 10.69
CA TYR A 23 6.35 -0.62 10.98
C TYR A 23 6.83 -1.18 12.33
N PHE A 24 8.14 -1.24 12.57
CA PHE A 24 8.66 -1.76 13.83
C PHE A 24 8.32 -0.86 15.03
N GLU A 25 8.28 0.46 14.86
CA GLU A 25 7.77 1.39 15.87
C GLU A 25 6.31 1.08 16.22
N ALA A 26 5.47 0.79 15.22
CA ALA A 26 4.08 0.41 15.45
C ALA A 26 3.94 -0.93 16.18
N ILE A 27 4.87 -1.87 16.01
CA ILE A 27 4.90 -3.12 16.81
C ILE A 27 5.23 -2.80 18.27
N VAL A 28 6.30 -2.02 18.50
CA VAL A 28 6.75 -1.67 19.85
C VAL A 28 5.67 -0.90 20.62
N ASN A 29 4.97 0.00 19.92
CA ASN A 29 3.96 0.88 20.49
C ASN A 29 2.52 0.30 20.45
N GLU A 30 2.33 -0.92 19.93
CA GLU A 30 1.02 -1.57 19.79
C GLU A 30 0.02 -0.79 18.91
N THR A 31 0.52 -0.06 17.92
CA THR A 31 -0.27 0.76 16.99
C THR A 31 -0.31 0.20 15.58
N LEU A 32 -0.01 -1.09 15.39
CA LEU A 32 -0.08 -1.78 14.10
C LEU A 32 -1.41 -1.56 13.33
N PRO A 33 -2.60 -1.61 13.95
CA PRO A 33 -3.84 -1.30 13.24
C PRO A 33 -3.83 0.09 12.60
N GLN A 34 -3.37 1.11 13.36
CA GLN A 34 -3.27 2.48 12.87
C GLN A 34 -2.22 2.61 11.77
N TYR A 35 -1.08 1.94 11.90
CA TYR A 35 -0.04 1.90 10.86
C TYR A 35 -0.62 1.40 9.53
N TYR A 36 -1.22 0.21 9.53
CA TYR A 36 -1.78 -0.32 8.29
C TYR A 36 -2.97 0.49 7.77
N PHE A 37 -3.84 0.99 8.65
CA PHE A 37 -4.92 1.88 8.26
C PHE A 37 -4.39 3.10 7.50
N ASN A 38 -3.39 3.79 8.05
CA ASN A 38 -2.76 4.93 7.41
C ASN A 38 -2.12 4.56 6.06
N GLU A 39 -1.37 3.46 6.02
CA GLU A 39 -0.69 3.03 4.79
C GLU A 39 -1.66 2.70 3.66
N LEU A 40 -2.79 2.07 3.97
CA LEU A 40 -3.83 1.76 2.98
C LEU A 40 -4.61 3.01 2.56
N GLN A 41 -4.84 3.97 3.47
CA GLN A 41 -5.44 5.26 3.15
C GLN A 41 -4.57 6.09 2.20
N ILE A 42 -3.24 6.09 2.39
CA ILE A 42 -2.31 6.72 1.45
C ILE A 42 -2.40 6.05 0.07
N LEU A 43 -2.50 4.72 0.01
CA LEU A 43 -2.64 4.00 -1.25
C LEU A 43 -3.97 4.29 -1.96
N LEU A 44 -5.05 4.60 -1.22
CA LEU A 44 -6.31 5.08 -1.82
C LEU A 44 -6.15 6.42 -2.55
N LEU A 45 -5.21 7.27 -2.13
CA LEU A 45 -4.93 8.56 -2.79
C LEU A 45 -4.16 8.42 -4.11
N TYR A 46 -3.58 7.26 -4.41
CA TYR A 46 -2.87 7.05 -5.68
C TYR A 46 -3.83 7.24 -6.86
N SER A 47 -3.32 7.77 -7.97
CA SER A 47 -4.15 8.06 -9.13
C SER A 47 -4.78 6.81 -9.75
N ASP A 48 -6.07 6.92 -10.07
CA ASP A 48 -6.88 5.93 -10.79
C ASP A 48 -6.75 6.05 -12.32
N LYS A 49 -6.02 7.06 -12.82
CA LYS A 49 -5.87 7.31 -14.26
C LYS A 49 -5.11 6.16 -14.92
N LEU A 50 -5.40 5.91 -16.19
CA LEU A 50 -4.63 5.01 -17.04
C LEU A 50 -3.92 5.88 -18.09
N PRO A 51 -2.57 5.96 -18.09
CA PRO A 51 -1.84 6.89 -18.96
C PRO A 51 -1.82 6.40 -20.41
N ARG A 52 -2.25 7.25 -21.36
CA ARG A 52 -2.56 6.88 -22.75
C ARG A 52 -1.39 6.29 -23.57
N HIS A 53 -0.14 6.59 -23.21
CA HIS A 53 1.05 6.28 -24.03
C HIS A 53 2.26 5.77 -23.25
N ILE A 54 2.05 5.31 -22.02
CA ILE A 54 3.17 4.87 -21.19
C ILE A 54 2.86 3.44 -20.80
N LEU A 55 3.65 2.51 -21.36
CA LEU A 55 3.97 1.26 -20.69
C LEU A 55 4.54 1.68 -19.34
N VAL A 56 3.66 1.77 -18.33
CA VAL A 56 4.12 2.18 -17.01
C VAL A 56 4.94 1.01 -16.51
N ASP A 57 6.25 1.13 -16.70
CA ASP A 57 7.23 0.25 -16.12
C ASP A 57 6.90 0.05 -14.63
N ILE A 58 7.35 -1.07 -14.09
CA ILE A 58 7.30 -1.39 -12.67
C ILE A 58 7.73 -0.13 -11.86
N SER A 59 8.76 0.58 -12.34
CA SER A 59 9.26 1.87 -11.82
C SER A 59 9.28 3.03 -12.86
N HIS A 60 8.24 3.89 -12.98
CA HIS A 60 8.31 5.14 -13.77
C HIS A 60 8.42 6.40 -12.88
N PRO A 61 9.44 7.26 -13.03
CA PRO A 61 9.67 8.40 -12.14
C PRO A 61 8.58 9.50 -12.24
N ASP A 62 8.08 9.80 -13.45
CA ASP A 62 7.10 10.89 -13.65
C ASP A 62 5.72 10.62 -13.03
N TYR A 63 5.43 9.35 -12.73
CA TYR A 63 4.12 8.94 -12.21
C TYR A 63 4.27 8.00 -11.00
N PRO A 64 4.95 8.42 -9.91
CA PRO A 64 5.30 7.53 -8.80
C PRO A 64 4.07 6.94 -8.07
N PHE A 65 2.94 7.65 -8.14
CA PHE A 65 1.75 7.40 -7.32
C PHE A 65 0.51 7.10 -8.17
N MET A 66 0.56 6.02 -8.95
CA MET A 66 -0.59 5.52 -9.70
C MET A 66 -0.88 4.06 -9.31
N LYS A 67 -2.16 3.73 -9.11
CA LYS A 67 -2.58 2.37 -8.76
C LYS A 67 -2.31 1.35 -9.86
N CYS A 68 -2.19 1.83 -11.10
CA CYS A 68 -1.97 0.99 -12.28
C CYS A 68 -0.57 0.38 -12.38
N ARG A 69 0.34 0.72 -11.45
CA ARG A 69 1.75 0.36 -11.52
C ARG A 69 2.07 -0.93 -10.82
N GLY A 70 2.99 -1.73 -11.39
CA GLY A 70 3.45 -2.98 -10.79
C GLY A 70 3.93 -2.82 -9.35
N THR A 71 4.75 -1.81 -9.05
CA THR A 71 5.20 -1.51 -7.66
C THR A 71 4.04 -1.19 -6.71
N ALA A 72 3.04 -0.43 -7.16
CA ALA A 72 1.87 -0.13 -6.34
C ALA A 72 1.04 -1.40 -6.10
N ILE A 73 0.79 -2.20 -7.13
CA ILE A 73 0.05 -3.46 -7.06
C ILE A 73 0.74 -4.45 -6.10
N ILE A 74 2.04 -4.66 -6.27
CA ILE A 74 2.84 -5.53 -5.39
C ILE A 74 2.82 -4.99 -3.96
N GLY A 75 3.07 -3.69 -3.77
CA GLY A 75 3.06 -3.06 -2.45
C GLY A 75 1.72 -3.15 -1.73
N ILE A 76 0.60 -3.01 -2.45
CA ILE A 76 -0.75 -3.26 -1.92
C ILE A 76 -0.87 -4.72 -1.49
N GLY A 77 -0.51 -5.67 -2.35
CA GLY A 77 -0.58 -7.11 -2.05
C GLY A 77 0.21 -7.51 -0.81
N LEU A 78 1.44 -6.97 -0.66
CA LEU A 78 2.29 -7.21 0.50
C LEU A 78 1.67 -6.65 1.79
N LYS A 79 1.14 -5.43 1.77
CA LYS A 79 0.48 -4.82 2.94
C LYS A 79 -0.78 -5.58 3.35
N LEU A 80 -1.60 -5.97 2.37
CA LEU A 80 -2.80 -6.75 2.62
C LEU A 80 -2.48 -8.12 3.22
N GLN A 81 -1.39 -8.77 2.78
CA GLN A 81 -0.93 -10.02 3.38
C GLN A 81 -0.35 -9.79 4.79
N GLY A 82 0.40 -8.70 4.99
CA GLY A 82 0.95 -8.32 6.30
C GLY A 82 -0.13 -8.19 7.37
N LEU A 83 -1.23 -7.52 7.05
CA LEU A 83 -2.41 -7.38 7.92
C LEU A 83 -2.95 -8.72 8.45
N ILE A 84 -3.03 -9.73 7.59
CA ILE A 84 -3.52 -11.06 7.96
C ILE A 84 -2.45 -11.78 8.79
N ARG A 85 -1.19 -11.74 8.35
CA ARG A 85 -0.07 -12.39 9.04
C ARG A 85 0.14 -11.85 10.46
N ASP A 86 -0.12 -10.56 10.64
CA ASP A 86 0.04 -9.86 11.91
C ASP A 86 -1.27 -9.84 12.74
N ASN A 87 -2.26 -10.66 12.36
CA ASN A 87 -3.55 -10.85 13.04
C ASN A 87 -4.38 -9.57 13.21
N ILE A 88 -4.21 -8.58 12.34
CA ILE A 88 -5.04 -7.37 12.33
C ILE A 88 -6.40 -7.68 11.70
N VAL A 89 -6.39 -8.46 10.62
CA VAL A 89 -7.59 -8.94 9.92
C VAL A 89 -7.68 -10.46 10.06
N GLU A 90 -8.76 -10.90 10.70
CA GLU A 90 -9.08 -12.32 10.93
C GLU A 90 -10.48 -12.68 10.44
N ASP A 91 -11.31 -11.68 10.12
CA ASP A 91 -12.65 -11.88 9.55
C ASP A 91 -12.52 -12.54 8.17
N GLN A 92 -13.06 -13.76 8.06
CA GLN A 92 -12.93 -14.57 6.85
C GLN A 92 -13.47 -13.87 5.61
N SER A 93 -14.53 -13.06 5.74
CA SER A 93 -15.10 -12.33 4.60
C SER A 93 -14.11 -11.30 4.04
N VAL A 94 -13.29 -10.69 4.90
CA VAL A 94 -12.26 -9.72 4.52
C VAL A 94 -11.00 -10.43 4.03
N VAL A 95 -10.64 -11.56 4.65
CA VAL A 95 -9.55 -12.44 4.18
C VAL A 95 -9.82 -12.94 2.76
N ASP A 96 -11.06 -13.27 2.43
CA ASP A 96 -11.45 -13.71 1.09
C ASP A 96 -11.31 -12.58 0.05
N VAL A 97 -11.64 -11.34 0.43
CA VAL A 97 -11.43 -10.15 -0.42
C VAL A 97 -9.95 -9.93 -0.70
N VAL A 98 -9.08 -10.07 0.31
CA VAL A 98 -7.63 -10.00 0.15
C VAL A 98 -7.11 -11.15 -0.72
N SER A 99 -7.62 -12.36 -0.50
CA SER A 99 -7.23 -13.55 -1.26
C SER A 99 -7.60 -13.41 -2.73
N LYS A 100 -8.78 -12.87 -3.04
CA LYS A 100 -9.21 -12.56 -4.41
C LYS A 100 -8.29 -11.54 -5.08
N TYR A 101 -7.85 -10.51 -4.36
CA TYR A 101 -6.88 -9.55 -4.88
C TYR A 101 -5.53 -10.21 -5.21
N ARG A 102 -5.02 -11.05 -4.30
CA ARG A 102 -3.72 -11.71 -4.46
C ARG A 102 -3.70 -12.80 -5.53
N ALA A 103 -4.81 -13.51 -5.69
CA ALA A 103 -4.98 -14.54 -6.72
C ALA A 103 -5.31 -13.96 -8.10
N HIS A 104 -5.62 -12.66 -8.19
CA HIS A 104 -5.85 -12.01 -9.48
C HIS A 104 -4.56 -12.03 -10.30
N ASP A 105 -4.68 -12.39 -11.58
CA ASP A 105 -3.55 -12.37 -12.50
C ASP A 105 -3.25 -10.93 -12.92
N TRP A 106 -2.20 -10.38 -12.32
CA TRP A 106 -1.67 -9.04 -12.62
C TRP A 106 -0.70 -9.02 -13.81
N SER A 107 -0.65 -10.10 -14.62
CA SER A 107 0.21 -10.19 -15.79
C SER A 107 -0.09 -9.10 -16.82
N PHE A 108 0.94 -8.72 -17.58
CA PHE A 108 0.84 -7.75 -18.65
C PHE A 108 -0.22 -8.16 -19.67
N GLN A 109 -1.28 -7.36 -19.81
CA GLN A 109 -2.21 -7.50 -20.92
C GLN A 109 -1.62 -6.83 -22.16
N LYS A 110 -0.87 -7.61 -22.95
CA LYS A 110 -0.37 -7.15 -24.26
C LYS A 110 -1.53 -7.06 -25.25
N GLY A 111 -2.07 -5.85 -25.44
CA GLY A 111 -3.12 -5.55 -26.41
C GLY A 111 -2.60 -4.70 -27.55
N SER A 112 -2.96 -5.05 -28.79
CA SER A 112 -2.59 -4.28 -29.99
C SER A 112 -3.29 -2.91 -29.99
N LYS A 113 -2.49 -1.84 -29.77
CA LYS A 113 -2.82 -0.39 -29.67
C LYS A 113 -3.16 0.10 -28.24
N GLY A 114 -2.16 0.68 -27.58
CA GLY A 114 -2.33 1.37 -26.28
C GLY A 114 -2.25 0.41 -25.09
N GLU A 115 -1.08 -0.21 -24.90
CA GLU A 115 -0.82 -1.22 -23.88
C GLU A 115 -0.80 -0.61 -22.46
N TYR A 116 -1.68 -1.07 -21.57
CA TYR A 116 -1.69 -0.71 -20.15
C TYR A 116 -1.36 -1.93 -19.30
N TRP A 117 -0.59 -1.74 -18.21
CA TRP A 117 -0.33 -2.80 -17.22
C TRP A 117 -1.62 -3.27 -16.52
N THR A 118 -2.62 -2.38 -16.40
CA THR A 118 -3.91 -2.67 -15.76
C THR A 118 -5.07 -2.04 -16.54
N SER A 119 -6.22 -2.69 -16.43
CA SER A 119 -7.51 -2.29 -16.93
C SER A 119 -8.31 -1.48 -15.90
N ARG A 120 -9.39 -0.83 -16.36
CA ARG A 120 -10.31 -0.14 -15.44
C ARG A 120 -10.99 -1.09 -14.45
N LYS A 121 -11.24 -2.34 -14.85
CA LYS A 121 -11.82 -3.37 -13.96
C LYS A 121 -10.86 -3.70 -12.81
N GLU A 122 -9.57 -3.76 -13.09
CA GLU A 122 -8.53 -3.98 -12.09
C GLU A 122 -8.33 -2.79 -11.15
N ILE A 123 -8.39 -1.55 -11.66
CA ILE A 123 -8.43 -0.36 -10.80
C ILE A 123 -9.63 -0.41 -9.85
N ASN A 124 -10.80 -0.82 -10.34
CA ASN A 124 -11.98 -0.99 -9.49
C ASN A 124 -11.79 -2.11 -8.45
N LEU A 125 -11.11 -3.21 -8.80
CA LEU A 125 -10.76 -4.27 -7.86
C LEU A 125 -9.83 -3.75 -6.76
N ILE A 126 -8.78 -3.01 -7.12
CA ILE A 126 -7.87 -2.37 -6.15
C ILE A 126 -8.68 -1.49 -5.20
N ASN A 127 -9.47 -0.55 -5.74
CA ASN A 127 -10.22 0.40 -4.94
C ASN A 127 -11.24 -0.27 -4.01
N ARG A 128 -11.95 -1.30 -4.48
CA ARG A 128 -12.89 -2.04 -3.66
C ARG A 128 -12.19 -2.80 -2.53
N THR A 129 -11.06 -3.44 -2.84
CA THR A 129 -10.26 -4.17 -1.86
C THR A 129 -9.76 -3.23 -0.77
N LEU A 130 -9.11 -2.13 -1.15
CA LEU A 130 -8.60 -1.13 -0.22
C LEU A 130 -9.72 -0.52 0.65
N LYS A 131 -10.86 -0.15 0.07
CA LYS A 131 -12.01 0.38 0.82
C LYS A 131 -12.57 -0.64 1.81
N THR A 132 -12.78 -1.88 1.37
CA THR A 132 -13.34 -2.93 2.25
C THR A 132 -12.44 -3.16 3.45
N VAL A 133 -11.13 -3.31 3.23
CA VAL A 133 -10.16 -3.58 4.29
C VAL A 133 -9.98 -2.36 5.20
N THR A 134 -9.89 -1.16 4.64
CA THR A 134 -9.76 0.06 5.46
C THR A 134 -11.00 0.34 6.30
N THR A 135 -12.21 0.16 5.76
CA THR A 135 -13.46 0.27 6.54
C THR A 135 -13.50 -0.77 7.65
N HIS A 136 -13.16 -2.03 7.37
CA HIS A 136 -13.12 -3.06 8.39
C HIS A 136 -12.15 -2.73 9.55
N ILE A 137 -10.91 -2.31 9.24
CA ILE A 137 -9.93 -1.93 10.26
C ILE A 137 -10.43 -0.73 11.06
N LYS A 138 -10.99 0.28 10.38
CA LYS A 138 -11.55 1.46 11.02
C LYS A 138 -12.60 1.07 12.07
N ASP A 139 -13.56 0.25 11.66
CA ASP A 139 -14.69 -0.12 12.50
C ASP A 139 -14.26 -1.06 13.64
N LYS A 140 -13.39 -2.05 13.36
CA LYS A 140 -12.89 -3.01 14.35
C LYS A 140 -12.07 -2.35 15.47
N TYR A 141 -11.27 -1.35 15.12
CA TYR A 141 -10.33 -0.71 16.05
C TYR A 141 -10.75 0.71 16.48
N GLY A 142 -11.93 1.19 16.07
CA GLY A 142 -12.43 2.51 16.42
C GLY A 142 -11.53 3.65 15.93
N LEU A 143 -10.91 3.49 14.76
CA LEU A 143 -9.96 4.49 14.24
C LEU A 143 -10.70 5.65 13.57
N GLU A 144 -10.15 6.84 13.71
CA GLU A 144 -10.67 8.03 13.01
C GLU A 144 -9.89 8.28 11.72
N HIS A 145 -10.63 8.74 10.69
CA HIS A 145 -10.00 9.14 9.43
C HIS A 145 -9.57 10.60 9.52
N ASP A 146 -8.29 10.82 9.77
CA ASP A 146 -7.67 12.15 9.67
C ASP A 146 -7.20 12.38 8.23
N SER A 147 -8.07 12.98 7.41
CA SER A 147 -7.80 13.23 6.00
C SER A 147 -6.58 14.13 5.78
N ASP A 148 -6.35 15.08 6.68
CA ASP A 148 -5.30 16.09 6.52
C ASP A 148 -3.93 15.49 6.82
N SER A 149 -3.82 14.68 7.87
CA SER A 149 -2.60 13.93 8.18
C SER A 149 -2.25 12.93 7.08
N ILE A 150 -3.23 12.18 6.57
CA ILE A 150 -3.02 11.23 5.46
C ILE A 150 -2.57 11.95 4.20
N ARG A 151 -3.21 13.08 3.87
CA ARG A 151 -2.85 13.88 2.69
C ARG A 151 -1.45 14.47 2.82
N LYS A 152 -1.10 15.00 4.00
CA LYS A 152 0.24 15.50 4.27
C LYS A 152 1.29 14.40 4.09
N LYS A 153 1.07 13.21 4.66
CA LYS A 153 1.98 12.06 4.45
C LYS A 153 2.12 11.67 2.98
N PHE A 154 1.04 11.73 2.21
CA PHE A 154 1.07 11.50 0.77
C PHE A 154 1.87 12.59 0.03
N GLU A 155 1.72 13.85 0.41
CA GLU A 155 2.46 14.99 -0.14
C GLU A 155 3.96 14.93 0.23
N ASP A 156 4.30 14.47 1.43
CA ASP A 156 5.69 14.25 1.85
C ASP A 156 6.35 13.16 0.98
N ARG A 157 5.65 12.03 0.75
CA ARG A 157 6.11 10.98 -0.17
C ARG A 157 6.26 11.49 -1.60
N LEU A 158 5.31 12.32 -2.06
CA LEU A 158 5.38 12.98 -3.36
C LEU A 158 6.63 13.86 -3.48
N SER A 159 6.93 14.64 -2.45
CA SER A 159 8.10 15.50 -2.39
C SER A 159 9.39 14.68 -2.44
N GLU A 160 9.47 13.60 -1.66
CA GLU A 160 10.62 12.70 -1.63
C GLU A 160 10.87 12.01 -2.96
N ALA A 161 9.83 11.47 -3.60
CA ALA A 161 9.97 10.80 -4.90
C ALA A 161 10.32 11.77 -6.05
N ARG A 162 10.07 13.08 -5.87
CA ARG A 162 10.44 14.14 -6.82
C ARG A 162 11.80 14.76 -6.53
N LYS A 163 12.46 14.41 -5.42
CA LYS A 163 13.85 14.82 -5.21
C LYS A 163 14.65 14.21 -6.38
N PRO A 164 15.29 15.02 -7.24
CA PRO A 164 16.24 14.47 -8.18
C PRO A 164 17.27 13.75 -7.34
N TRP A 165 17.45 12.46 -7.58
CA TRP A 165 18.54 11.68 -7.00
C TRP A 165 19.79 12.54 -7.15
N LEU A 166 20.30 13.03 -6.02
CA LEU A 166 21.52 13.82 -6.01
C LEU A 166 22.55 12.98 -6.75
N VAL A 167 22.98 13.55 -7.88
CA VAL A 167 24.11 13.11 -8.67
C VAL A 167 25.21 12.68 -7.72
N ASN A 168 25.53 11.40 -7.71
CA ASN A 168 26.81 10.85 -7.30
C ASN A 168 27.12 9.71 -8.26
#